data_AF-A0A550D2E9-F1
#
_entry.id   AF-A0A550D2E9-F1
#
_cell.length_a   1.000
_cell.length_b   1.000
_cell.length_c   1.000
_cell.angle_alpha   90.00
_cell.angle_beta   90.00
_cell.angle_gamma   90.00
#
_symmetry.space_group_name_H-M   'P 1'
#
loop_
_entity.id
_entity.type
_entity.pdbx_description
1 polymer ?
#
loop_
_entity_poly.entity_id
_entity_poly.type
_entity_poly.pdbx_seq_one_letter_code
_entity_poly.pdbx_strand_id
1 'polypeptide(L)' 'MSVTWALPFETKIIPKLNSNRIVSINTYKEIHSQTVKDYKNFWASVASELDWYKPWEKVLDDSNPPFYKWFSGGEINAAY' A
#
# COMPACT_ATOMS: atom_id res chain seq x y z
N MET A 1 -20.08 42.68 -6.19
CA MET A 1 -18.78 42.27 -5.62
C MET A 1 -18.60 40.80 -5.94
N SER A 2 -17.63 40.44 -6.81
CA SER A 2 -17.35 39.04 -7.15
C SER A 2 -16.45 38.45 -6.08
N VAL A 3 -16.92 37.41 -5.39
CA VAL A 3 -16.14 36.71 -4.36
C VAL A 3 -15.26 35.69 -5.09
N THR A 4 -13.97 36.00 -5.23
CA THR A 4 -12.97 35.08 -5.77
C THR A 4 -12.61 34.03 -4.72
N TRP A 5 -13.51 33.08 -4.48
CA TRP A 5 -13.21 31.83 -3.76
C TRP A 5 -12.54 30.81 -4.70
N ALA A 6 -11.46 31.23 -5.38
CA ALA A 6 -10.59 30.26 -6.04
C ALA A 6 -9.91 29.45 -4.93
N LEU A 7 -10.44 28.26 -4.66
CA LEU A 7 -9.80 27.27 -3.81
C LEU A 7 -8.37 27.05 -4.34
N PRO A 8 -7.35 26.91 -3.47
CA PRO A 8 -5.95 26.97 -3.86
C PRO A 8 -5.47 25.63 -4.46
N PHE A 9 -6.23 25.07 -5.39
CA PHE A 9 -5.93 23.81 -6.07
C PHE A 9 -4.61 23.87 -6.85
N GLU A 10 -4.17 25.07 -7.25
CA GLU A 10 -2.87 25.31 -7.90
C GLU A 10 -1.69 25.28 -6.92
N THR A 11 -1.94 25.36 -5.61
CA THR A 11 -0.86 25.33 -4.60
C THR A 11 -0.51 23.89 -4.23
N LYS A 12 0.60 23.39 -4.81
CA LYS A 12 1.16 22.10 -4.41
C LYS A 12 1.92 22.27 -3.09
N ILE A 13 1.30 21.89 -1.98
CA ILE A 13 1.98 21.80 -0.69
C ILE A 13 2.96 20.63 -0.75
N ILE A 14 4.27 20.93 -0.77
CA ILE A 14 5.31 19.93 -0.66
C ILE A 14 5.75 19.91 0.82
N PRO A 15 5.37 18.89 1.61
CA PRO A 15 5.83 18.79 2.98
C PRO A 15 7.36 18.70 3.00
N LYS A 16 8.01 19.39 3.95
CA LYS A 16 9.44 19.23 4.23
C LYS A 16 9.66 17.84 4.84
N LEU A 17 9.76 16.83 3.98
CA LEU A 17 10.04 15.46 4.37
C LEU A 17 11.52 15.33 4.75
N ASN A 18 11.83 14.51 5.76
CA ASN A 18 13.23 14.17 6.03
C ASN A 18 13.81 13.44 4.80
N SER A 19 15.07 13.69 4.48
CA SER A 19 15.75 13.15 3.29
C SER A 19 15.84 11.62 3.26
N ASN A 20 15.73 10.95 4.42
CA ASN A 20 15.82 9.49 4.54
C ASN A 20 14.54 8.76 4.13
N ARG A 21 13.45 9.47 3.81
CA ARG A 21 12.18 8.88 3.36
C ARG A 21 11.86 9.15 1.89
N ILE A 22 12.78 9.76 1.14
CA ILE A 22 12.54 10.12 -0.26
C ILE A 22 12.95 8.96 -1.16
N VAL A 23 11.97 8.22 -1.66
CA VAL A 23 12.17 7.21 -2.72
C VAL A 23 12.32 7.94 -4.05
N SER A 24 13.33 7.57 -4.86
CA SER A 24 13.51 8.15 -6.19
C SER A 24 12.32 7.80 -7.11
N ILE A 25 11.99 8.68 -8.05
CA ILE A 25 10.88 8.42 -8.99
C ILE A 25 11.09 7.14 -9.82
N ASN A 26 12.34 6.81 -10.14
CA ASN A 26 12.67 5.61 -10.89
C ASN A 26 12.45 4.35 -10.04
N THR A 27 12.90 4.38 -8.79
CA THR A 27 12.66 3.30 -7.82
C THR A 27 11.17 3.07 -7.58
N TYR A 28 10.39 4.15 -7.42
CA TYR A 28 8.93 4.05 -7.30
C TYR A 28 8.30 3.37 -8.52
N LYS A 29 8.69 3.79 -9.74
CA LYS A 29 8.17 3.19 -10.98
C LYS A 29 8.47 1.70 -11.08
N GLU A 30 9.67 1.29 -10.66
CA GLU A 30 10.07 -0.11 -10.64
C GLU A 30 9.21 -0.93 -9.68
N ILE A 31 9.10 -0.50 -8.41
CA ILE A 31 8.24 -1.14 -7.40
C ILE A 31 6.79 -1.21 -7.88
N HIS A 32 6.25 -0.11 -8.38
CA HIS A 32 4.89 -0.06 -8.92
C HIS A 32 4.70 -1.04 -10.08
N SER A 33 5.67 -1.17 -10.98
CA SER A 33 5.59 -2.13 -12.08
C SER A 33 5.49 -3.59 -11.58
N GLN A 34 6.14 -3.92 -10.47
CA GLN A 34 6.04 -5.24 -9.84
C GLN A 34 4.65 -5.47 -9.25
N THR A 35 4.09 -4.46 -8.57
CA THR A 35 2.73 -4.55 -8.01
C THR A 35 1.67 -4.80 -9.08
N VAL A 36 1.81 -4.22 -10.27
CA VAL A 36 0.83 -4.38 -11.35
C VAL A 36 0.96 -5.75 -12.02
N LYS A 37 2.19 -6.25 -12.18
CA LYS A 37 2.44 -7.55 -12.82
C LYS A 37 1.99 -8.71 -11.96
N ASP A 38 2.31 -8.69 -10.66
CA ASP A 38 2.00 -9.76 -9.73
C ASP A 38 1.77 -9.22 -8.31
N TYR A 39 0.59 -8.65 -8.11
CA TYR A 39 0.20 -8.09 -6.82
C TYR A 39 0.14 -9.14 -5.72
N LYS A 40 -0.24 -10.41 -6.02
CA LYS A 40 -0.37 -11.46 -5.01
C LYS A 40 1.00 -11.77 -4.42
N ASN A 41 2.02 -12.04 -5.25
CA ASN A 41 3.36 -12.34 -4.75
C ASN A 41 4.05 -11.12 -4.14
N PHE A 42 3.85 -9.93 -4.70
CA PHE A 42 4.38 -8.70 -4.11
C PHE A 42 3.88 -8.50 -2.68
N TRP A 43 2.57 -8.56 -2.46
CA TRP A 43 1.99 -8.38 -1.14
C TRP A 43 2.31 -9.54 -0.19
N ALA A 44 2.47 -10.76 -0.70
CA ALA A 44 2.94 -11.89 0.09
C ALA A 44 4.36 -11.65 0.62
N SER A 45 5.26 -11.12 -0.22
CA SER A 45 6.62 -10.76 0.19
C SER A 45 6.61 -9.71 1.30
N VAL A 46 5.85 -8.63 1.10
CA VAL A 46 5.75 -7.54 2.11
C VAL A 46 5.13 -8.06 3.41
N ALA A 47 4.06 -8.87 3.32
CA ALA A 47 3.43 -9.42 4.51
C ALA A 47 4.32 -10.41 5.26
N SER A 48 5.27 -11.07 4.59
CA SER A 48 6.19 -12.03 5.22
C SER A 48 7.21 -11.36 6.14
N GLU A 49 7.38 -10.04 6.02
CA GLU A 49 8.26 -9.25 6.90
C GLU A 49 7.61 -8.96 8.27
N LEU A 50 6.32 -9.24 8.43
CA LEU A 50 5.61 -9.10 9.70
C LEU A 50 5.77 -10.35 10.58
N ASP A 51 5.59 -10.18 11.89
CA ASP A 51 5.64 -11.28 12.85
C ASP A 51 4.29 -12.00 12.92
N TRP A 52 4.20 -13.15 12.25
CA TRP A 52 3.02 -14.02 12.28
C TRP A 52 3.17 -15.11 13.32
N TYR A 53 2.12 -15.33 14.11
CA TYR A 53 2.03 -16.54 14.95
C TYR A 53 1.68 -17.76 14.09
N LYS A 54 0.80 -17.56 13.11
CA LYS A 54 0.47 -18.55 12.08
C LYS A 54 0.51 -17.86 10.71
N PRO A 55 1.36 -18.30 9.78
CA PRO A 55 1.36 -17.76 8.42
C PRO A 55 0.04 -18.09 7.71
N TRP A 56 -0.33 -17.24 6.75
CA TRP A 56 -1.56 -17.39 5.98
C TRP A 56 -1.53 -18.57 5.02
N GLU A 57 -2.70 -19.11 4.68
CA GLU A 57 -2.86 -20.23 3.75
C GLU A 57 -3.09 -19.73 2.31
N LYS A 58 -3.77 -18.59 2.15
CA LYS A 58 -4.04 -17.96 0.85
C LYS A 58 -3.85 -16.44 0.94
N VAL A 59 -3.10 -15.89 -0.01
CA VAL A 59 -2.77 -14.45 -0.03
C VAL A 59 -4.00 -13.60 -0.34
N LEU A 60 -4.76 -13.95 -1.37
CA LEU A 60 -6.02 -13.31 -1.74
C LEU A 60 -7.06 -14.37 -2.05
N ASP A 61 -8.13 -14.39 -1.27
CA ASP A 61 -9.34 -15.14 -1.58
C ASP A 61 -10.31 -14.27 -2.38
N ASP A 62 -10.41 -14.60 -3.67
CA ASP A 62 -11.26 -13.98 -4.70
C ASP A 62 -12.49 -14.83 -5.06
N SER A 63 -12.74 -15.90 -4.29
CA SER A 63 -13.81 -16.88 -4.60
C SER A 63 -15.24 -16.35 -4.40
N ASN A 64 -15.44 -15.29 -3.61
CA ASN A 64 -16.77 -14.75 -3.31
C ASN A 64 -16.83 -13.20 -3.42
N PRO A 65 -16.78 -12.62 -4.63
CA PRO A 65 -16.98 -11.18 -4.81
C PRO A 65 -18.37 -10.73 -4.28
N PRO A 66 -18.49 -9.58 -3.58
CA PRO A 66 -17.48 -8.55 -3.34
C PRO A 66 -16.65 -8.74 -2.06
N PHE A 67 -16.76 -9.89 -1.37
CA PHE A 67 -16.13 -10.16 -0.08
C PHE A 67 -14.72 -10.77 -0.23
N TYR A 68 -13.79 -9.96 -0.71
CA TYR A 68 -12.39 -10.33 -0.81
C TYR A 68 -11.73 -10.45 0.57
N LYS A 69 -10.92 -11.50 0.77
CA LYS A 69 -10.14 -11.70 2.00
C LYS A 69 -8.66 -11.76 1.69
N TRP A 70 -7.87 -10.95 2.38
CA TRP A 70 -6.42 -10.96 2.29
C TRP A 70 -5.83 -11.79 3.45
N PHE A 71 -4.79 -12.57 3.14
CA PHE A 71 -4.04 -13.39 4.11
C PHE A 71 -4.93 -14.31 4.95
N SER A 72 -5.86 -15.02 4.30
CA SER A 72 -6.82 -15.88 4.98
C SER A 72 -6.13 -17.06 5.67
N GLY A 73 -6.54 -17.33 6.91
CA GLY A 73 -5.99 -18.41 7.74
C GLY A 73 -4.75 -18.02 8.55
N GLY A 74 -4.24 -16.79 8.38
CA GLY A 74 -3.12 -16.26 9.15
C GLY A 74 -3.56 -15.63 10.48
N GLU A 75 -2.68 -15.68 11.48
CA GLU A 75 -2.90 -15.13 12.81
C GLU A 75 -1.73 -14.22 13.21
N ILE A 76 -2.07 -12.98 13.58
CA ILE A 76 -1.13 -11.92 13.98
C ILE A 76 -1.78 -11.03 15.05
N ASN A 77 -0.97 -10.32 15.82
CA ASN A 77 -1.42 -9.29 16.75
C ASN A 77 -0.75 -7.96 16.39
N ALA A 78 -1.56 -6.90 16.25
CA ALA A 78 -1.09 -5.58 15.86
C ALA A 78 -0.31 -4.83 16.95
N ALA A 79 -0.44 -5.24 18.21
CA ALA A 79 0.19 -4.62 19.38
C ALA A 79 1.32 -5.48 19.99
N TYR A 80 1.67 -6.59 19.33
CA TYR A 80 2.76 -7.46 19.74
C TYR A 80 4.12 -6.83 19.43
#